data_AF-A0A0D6ENR2-F1
#
_entry.id   AF-A0A0D6ENR2-F1
#
_cell.length_a   1.000
_cell.length_b   1.000
_cell.length_c   1.000
_cell.angle_alpha   90.00
_cell.angle_beta   90.00
_cell.angle_gamma   90.00
#
_symmetry.space_group_name_H-M   'P 1'
#
loop_
_entity.id
_entity.type
_entity.pdbx_description
1 polymer ?
#
loop_
_entity_poly.entity_id
_entity_poly.type
_entity_poly.pdbx_seq_one_letter_code
_entity_poly.pdbx_strand_id
1 'polypeptide(L)'
;MLNFAVGFFGVPDYQTDFNMEITIEADGFSNSGAPYDTCPNSNNARGSVGSTAASAFIQPWFNKTAERLNTYVSGNLSFLESDVESLMELCAYETVALGYSSFCPLFTEEEFEVFEQYYDLQVGFSFLLRARPRSHSRARNQFHGNSGFGSPVGAAQGLGYLQELVSRLNHTLITDFNAGINATLDGSNVTFPLNQSIYADAAHEVAIMNALVALNLTSLVGSAPPSNETLSSHTFVASKVVPFAMSLQIQVMECQPSVPTKQIRFIVK
;
A
#
# COMPACT_ATOMS: atom_id res chain seq x y z
N MET A 1 2.85 8.54 13.26
CA MET A 1 3.83 8.08 14.27
C MET A 1 3.60 8.63 15.68
N LEU A 2 3.21 9.91 15.89
CA LEU A 2 3.01 10.45 17.25
C LEU A 2 1.98 9.69 18.11
N ASN A 3 0.81 9.33 17.55
CA ASN A 3 -0.19 8.54 18.27
C ASN A 3 0.33 7.15 18.68
N PHE A 4 1.18 6.53 17.85
CA PHE A 4 1.85 5.28 18.19
C PHE A 4 2.80 5.47 19.37
N ALA A 5 3.65 6.51 19.34
CA ALA A 5 4.58 6.81 20.43
C ALA A 5 3.86 7.10 21.75
N VAL A 6 2.77 7.88 21.71
CA VAL A 6 1.91 8.14 22.88
C VAL A 6 1.33 6.83 23.45
N GLY A 7 0.87 5.92 22.59
CA GLY A 7 0.34 4.63 23.02
C GLY A 7 1.42 3.67 23.55
N PHE A 8 2.63 3.72 22.99
CA PHE A 8 3.73 2.82 23.34
C PHE A 8 4.48 3.25 24.61
N PHE A 9 4.86 4.52 24.70
CA PHE A 9 5.63 5.06 25.83
C PHE A 9 4.74 5.68 26.91
N GLY A 10 3.53 6.11 26.56
CA GLY A 10 2.63 6.81 27.48
C GLY A 10 2.86 8.33 27.50
N VAL A 11 1.98 9.03 28.21
CA VAL A 11 2.06 10.48 28.45
C VAL A 11 2.50 10.70 29.89
N PRO A 12 3.53 11.53 30.16
CA PRO A 12 4.25 12.39 29.22
C PRO A 12 5.50 11.75 28.57
N ASP A 13 5.85 10.52 28.96
CA ASP A 13 7.16 9.89 28.70
C ASP A 13 7.56 9.84 27.22
N TYR A 14 6.59 9.78 26.29
CA TYR A 14 6.88 9.89 24.85
C TYR A 14 7.68 11.16 24.49
N GLN A 15 7.64 12.23 25.26
CA GLN A 15 8.40 13.45 24.93
C GLN A 15 9.91 13.30 25.10
N THR A 16 10.37 12.32 25.89
CA THR A 16 11.80 12.11 26.17
C THR A 16 12.32 10.75 25.72
N ASP A 17 11.43 9.78 25.53
CA ASP A 17 11.82 8.37 25.40
C ASP A 17 11.88 7.88 23.94
N PHE A 18 11.54 8.74 22.97
CA PHE A 18 11.77 8.46 21.55
C PHE A 18 12.20 9.70 20.78
N ASN A 19 12.91 9.48 19.67
CA ASN A 19 13.21 10.49 18.67
C ASN A 19 12.49 10.12 17.37
N MET A 20 11.89 11.11 16.70
CA MET A 20 11.30 10.93 15.38
C MET A 20 12.25 11.47 14.32
N GLU A 21 12.75 10.59 13.47
CA GLU A 21 13.35 11.00 12.22
C GLU A 21 12.24 11.27 11.19
N ILE A 22 12.34 12.39 10.49
CA ILE A 22 11.35 12.83 9.49
C ILE A 22 12.05 12.91 8.15
N THR A 23 11.57 12.13 7.19
CA THR A 23 11.99 12.19 5.80
C THR A 23 11.09 13.15 5.01
N ILE A 24 11.65 13.73 3.94
CA ILE A 24 10.92 14.66 3.08
C ILE A 24 10.29 13.86 1.94
N GLU A 25 8.99 14.02 1.76
CA GLU A 25 8.23 13.49 0.62
C GLU A 25 8.07 14.62 -0.40
N ALA A 26 9.02 14.70 -1.33
CA ALA A 26 9.01 15.64 -2.44
C ALA A 26 10.01 15.22 -3.53
N ASP A 27 9.78 15.72 -4.75
CA ASP A 27 10.71 15.56 -5.87
C ASP A 27 12.15 15.93 -5.49
N GLY A 28 13.08 15.03 -5.82
CA GLY A 28 14.51 15.22 -5.56
C GLY A 28 14.98 14.87 -4.14
N PHE A 29 14.09 14.44 -3.24
CA PHE A 29 14.46 13.95 -1.91
C PHE A 29 14.38 12.42 -1.85
N SER A 30 15.49 11.79 -1.45
CA SER A 30 15.54 10.35 -1.20
C SER A 30 14.75 9.99 0.05
N ASN A 31 13.77 9.10 -0.11
CA ASN A 31 12.89 8.62 0.94
C ASN A 31 12.49 7.16 0.69
N SER A 32 12.98 6.23 1.50
CA SER A 32 12.62 4.81 1.44
C SER A 32 11.15 4.53 1.80
N GLY A 33 10.51 5.43 2.57
CA GLY A 33 9.10 5.39 2.92
C GLY A 33 8.16 6.04 1.90
N ALA A 34 8.70 6.73 0.89
CA ALA A 34 7.96 7.30 -0.24
C ALA A 34 8.82 7.28 -1.52
N PRO A 35 9.13 6.09 -2.05
CA PRO A 35 10.13 5.92 -3.12
C PRO A 35 9.69 6.44 -4.49
N TYR A 36 8.40 6.75 -4.68
CA TYR A 36 7.83 7.10 -5.97
C TYR A 36 8.35 8.45 -6.51
N ASP A 37 8.73 9.40 -5.67
CA ASP A 37 9.27 10.70 -6.10
C ASP A 37 10.69 10.61 -6.68
N THR A 38 11.42 9.53 -6.37
CA THR A 38 12.79 9.32 -6.86
C THR A 38 12.90 8.22 -7.91
N CYS A 39 11.81 7.52 -8.20
CA CYS A 39 11.75 6.47 -9.21
C CYS A 39 11.08 6.99 -10.49
N PRO A 40 11.81 7.33 -11.58
CA PRO A 40 11.19 7.91 -12.78
C PRO A 40 10.15 7.00 -13.47
N ASN A 41 10.15 5.71 -13.15
CA ASN A 41 9.22 4.73 -13.70
C ASN A 41 7.99 4.43 -12.81
N SER A 42 7.92 5.00 -11.61
CA SER A 42 6.75 4.86 -10.71
C SER A 42 5.52 5.57 -11.28
N ASN A 43 5.72 6.78 -11.82
CA ASN A 43 4.65 7.70 -12.19
C ASN A 43 4.43 7.77 -13.72
N ASN A 44 4.69 6.66 -14.42
CA ASN A 44 4.44 6.54 -15.85
C ASN A 44 3.69 5.24 -16.18
N ALA A 45 3.44 4.99 -17.47
CA ALA A 45 2.67 3.82 -17.91
C ALA A 45 3.19 2.47 -17.38
N ARG A 46 4.47 2.37 -17.00
CA ARG A 46 5.04 1.16 -16.36
C ARG A 46 4.52 0.97 -14.94
N GLY A 47 4.39 2.04 -14.16
CA GLY A 47 3.87 2.01 -12.80
C GLY A 47 2.35 2.13 -12.68
N SER A 48 1.63 2.25 -13.80
CA SER A 48 0.16 2.43 -13.82
C SER A 48 -0.63 1.23 -14.40
N VAL A 49 -0.02 0.03 -14.45
CA VAL A 49 -0.67 -1.16 -15.06
C VAL A 49 -1.86 -1.66 -14.23
N GLY A 50 -1.87 -1.43 -12.92
CA GLY A 50 -2.95 -1.77 -12.00
C GLY A 50 -4.18 -0.88 -12.21
N SER A 51 -3.98 0.44 -12.29
CA SER A 51 -5.07 1.39 -12.58
C SER A 51 -5.80 1.06 -13.88
N THR A 52 -5.05 0.66 -14.92
CA THR A 52 -5.64 0.29 -16.22
C THR A 52 -6.53 -0.94 -16.11
N ALA A 53 -6.08 -1.97 -15.39
CA ALA A 53 -6.83 -3.20 -15.18
C ALA A 53 -8.06 -2.97 -14.27
N ALA A 54 -7.87 -2.27 -13.16
CA ALA A 54 -8.92 -1.93 -12.21
C ALA A 54 -10.04 -1.10 -12.87
N SER A 55 -9.67 -0.12 -13.71
CA SER A 55 -10.63 0.69 -14.46
C SER A 55 -11.44 -0.15 -15.44
N ALA A 56 -10.79 -1.06 -16.18
CA ALA A 56 -11.49 -1.94 -17.12
C ALA A 56 -12.47 -2.90 -16.42
N PHE A 57 -12.07 -3.38 -15.23
CA PHE A 57 -12.88 -4.26 -14.39
C PHE A 57 -14.12 -3.55 -13.82
N ILE A 58 -13.95 -2.37 -13.21
CA ILE A 58 -14.98 -1.74 -12.38
C ILE A 58 -16.07 -1.03 -13.18
N GLN A 59 -15.73 -0.50 -14.36
CA GLN A 59 -16.62 0.31 -15.20
C GLN A 59 -17.99 -0.32 -15.48
N PRO A 60 -18.11 -1.58 -15.96
CA PRO A 60 -19.43 -2.18 -16.20
C PRO A 60 -20.26 -2.34 -14.91
N TRP A 61 -19.62 -2.58 -13.77
CA TRP A 61 -20.30 -2.72 -12.48
C TRP A 61 -20.83 -1.38 -11.97
N PHE A 62 -20.00 -0.34 -11.96
CA PHE A 62 -20.42 0.99 -11.52
C PHE A 62 -21.48 1.60 -12.43
N ASN A 63 -21.46 1.33 -13.74
CA ASN A 63 -22.56 1.73 -14.63
C ASN A 63 -23.89 1.11 -14.18
N LYS A 64 -23.91 -0.20 -13.90
CA LYS A 64 -25.10 -0.90 -13.43
C LYS A 64 -25.58 -0.38 -12.06
N THR A 65 -24.65 -0.09 -11.15
CA THR A 65 -24.97 0.51 -9.85
C THR A 65 -25.52 1.92 -10.00
N ALA A 66 -24.93 2.75 -10.86
CA ALA A 66 -25.42 4.10 -11.16
C ALA A 66 -26.83 4.06 -11.76
N GLU A 67 -27.10 3.16 -12.71
CA GLU A 67 -28.44 2.91 -13.26
C GLU A 67 -29.44 2.57 -12.16
N ARG A 68 -29.08 1.66 -11.23
CA ARG A 68 -29.90 1.29 -10.07
C ARG A 68 -30.18 2.49 -9.17
N LEU A 69 -29.15 3.24 -8.77
CA LEU A 69 -29.30 4.42 -7.89
C LEU A 69 -30.13 5.52 -8.55
N ASN A 70 -29.99 5.69 -9.87
CA ASN A 70 -30.76 6.66 -10.64
C ASN A 70 -32.28 6.39 -10.66
N THR A 71 -32.72 5.18 -10.31
CA THR A 71 -34.16 4.88 -10.16
C THR A 71 -34.79 5.48 -8.90
N TYR A 72 -33.97 5.86 -7.91
CA TYR A 72 -34.42 6.41 -6.62
C TYR A 72 -34.28 7.93 -6.52
N VAL A 73 -33.60 8.56 -7.47
CA VAL A 73 -33.44 10.02 -7.54
C VAL A 73 -34.42 10.62 -8.53
N SER A 74 -34.77 11.89 -8.33
CA SER A 74 -35.71 12.61 -9.19
C SER A 74 -35.25 14.05 -9.42
N GLY A 75 -35.81 14.70 -10.44
CA GLY A 75 -35.42 16.05 -10.84
C GLY A 75 -34.17 16.05 -11.72
N ASN A 76 -33.26 16.99 -11.48
CA ASN A 76 -32.04 17.17 -12.27
C ASN A 76 -30.79 16.53 -11.63
N LEU A 77 -30.99 15.58 -10.71
CA LEU A 77 -29.92 14.81 -10.08
C LEU A 77 -29.76 13.49 -10.83
N SER A 78 -28.54 13.18 -11.25
CA SER A 78 -28.18 11.90 -11.87
C SER A 78 -26.76 11.52 -11.44
N PHE A 79 -26.56 10.26 -11.11
CA PHE A 79 -25.25 9.68 -10.80
C PHE A 79 -24.59 9.09 -12.04
N LEU A 80 -23.29 9.32 -12.16
CA LEU A 80 -22.37 8.67 -13.09
C LEU A 80 -21.62 7.53 -12.39
N GLU A 81 -20.86 6.74 -13.15
CA GLU A 81 -20.04 5.67 -12.60
C GLU A 81 -18.98 6.18 -11.61
N SER A 82 -18.41 7.37 -11.84
CA SER A 82 -17.47 7.99 -10.90
C SER A 82 -18.12 8.43 -9.60
N ASP A 83 -19.41 8.76 -9.63
CA ASP A 83 -20.14 9.14 -8.42
C ASP A 83 -20.38 7.91 -7.54
N VAL A 84 -20.60 6.74 -8.13
CA VAL A 84 -20.70 5.47 -7.38
C VAL A 84 -19.44 5.21 -6.58
N GLU A 85 -18.26 5.35 -7.19
CA GLU A 85 -16.96 5.22 -6.49
C GLU A 85 -16.89 6.15 -5.29
N SER A 86 -17.19 7.44 -5.50
CA SER A 86 -17.15 8.45 -4.45
C SER A 86 -18.15 8.18 -3.32
N LEU A 87 -19.33 7.65 -3.63
CA LEU A 87 -20.34 7.28 -2.63
C LEU A 87 -19.92 6.05 -1.80
N MET A 88 -19.24 5.08 -2.41
CA MET A 88 -18.67 3.94 -1.70
C MET A 88 -17.47 4.35 -0.83
N GLU A 89 -16.62 5.26 -1.30
CA GLU A 89 -15.55 5.84 -0.49
C GLU A 89 -16.11 6.63 0.71
N LEU A 90 -17.17 7.44 0.50
CA LEU A 90 -17.85 8.14 1.58
C LEU A 90 -18.36 7.19 2.66
N CYS A 91 -18.87 6.01 2.28
CA CYS A 91 -19.24 4.98 3.25
C CYS A 91 -18.06 4.62 4.18
N ALA A 92 -16.87 4.37 3.63
CA ALA A 92 -15.70 4.05 4.43
C ALA A 92 -15.24 5.24 5.30
N TYR A 93 -15.08 6.42 4.69
CA TYR A 93 -14.58 7.62 5.38
C TYR A 93 -15.52 8.12 6.48
N GLU A 94 -16.84 8.18 6.23
CA GLU A 94 -17.81 8.56 7.25
C GLU A 94 -17.86 7.53 8.38
N THR A 95 -17.77 6.23 8.06
CA THR A 95 -17.78 5.20 9.10
C THR A 95 -16.59 5.35 10.06
N VAL A 96 -15.39 5.64 9.57
CA VAL A 96 -14.21 5.83 10.45
C VAL A 96 -14.19 7.19 11.14
N ALA A 97 -14.76 8.23 10.51
CA ALA A 97 -14.75 9.59 11.07
C ALA A 97 -15.92 9.85 12.04
N LEU A 98 -17.10 9.29 11.75
CA LEU A 98 -18.37 9.58 12.43
C LEU A 98 -18.94 8.35 13.16
N GLY A 99 -18.41 7.16 12.91
CA GLY A 99 -18.87 5.89 13.50
C GLY A 99 -20.00 5.21 12.72
N TYR A 100 -20.55 5.86 11.68
CA TYR A 100 -21.52 5.27 10.76
C TYR A 100 -21.57 6.06 9.44
N SER A 101 -22.13 5.47 8.39
CA SER A 101 -22.48 6.16 7.15
C SER A 101 -23.84 5.74 6.61
N SER A 102 -24.64 6.71 6.17
CA SER A 102 -25.89 6.43 5.46
C SER A 102 -25.68 6.01 4.01
N PHE A 103 -24.45 6.11 3.48
CA PHE A 103 -24.12 5.63 2.14
C PHE A 103 -23.87 4.13 2.10
N CYS A 104 -23.39 3.51 3.19
CA CYS A 104 -23.10 2.07 3.19
C CYS A 104 -24.29 1.18 2.82
N PRO A 105 -25.52 1.40 3.36
CA PRO A 105 -26.68 0.56 3.03
C PRO A 105 -27.22 0.76 1.62
N LEU A 106 -26.70 1.72 0.85
CA LEU A 106 -27.09 1.90 -0.55
C LEU A 106 -26.56 0.77 -1.45
N PHE A 107 -25.52 0.08 -1.01
CA PHE A 107 -24.78 -0.92 -1.77
C PHE A 107 -25.06 -2.34 -1.28
N THR A 108 -25.05 -3.29 -2.20
CA THR A 108 -25.17 -4.72 -1.88
C THR A 108 -23.82 -5.32 -1.50
N GLU A 109 -23.83 -6.52 -0.92
CA GLU A 109 -22.61 -7.27 -0.63
C GLU A 109 -21.77 -7.53 -1.90
N GLU A 110 -22.40 -7.93 -3.00
CA GLU A 110 -21.72 -8.12 -4.30
C GLU A 110 -21.04 -6.83 -4.79
N GLU A 111 -21.68 -5.66 -4.61
CA GLU A 111 -21.07 -4.37 -4.98
C GLU A 111 -19.84 -4.06 -4.10
N PHE A 112 -19.86 -4.42 -2.82
CA PHE A 112 -18.68 -4.32 -1.95
C PHE A 112 -17.57 -5.32 -2.33
N GLU A 113 -17.91 -6.56 -2.72
CA GLU A 113 -16.91 -7.54 -3.20
C GLU A 113 -16.25 -7.06 -4.49
N VAL A 114 -17.02 -6.45 -5.39
CA VAL A 114 -16.51 -5.81 -6.60
C VAL A 114 -15.61 -4.62 -6.26
N PHE A 115 -15.99 -3.81 -5.26
CA PHE A 115 -15.16 -2.69 -4.78
C PHE A 115 -13.85 -3.16 -4.14
N GLU A 116 -13.86 -4.27 -3.40
CA GLU A 116 -12.65 -4.90 -2.87
C GLU A 116 -11.74 -5.34 -4.02
N GLN A 117 -12.27 -6.09 -5.01
CA GLN A 117 -11.47 -6.55 -6.14
C GLN A 117 -10.94 -5.39 -7.01
N TYR A 118 -11.67 -4.27 -7.08
CA TYR A 118 -11.17 -3.05 -7.70
C TYR A 118 -9.88 -2.57 -7.03
N TYR A 119 -9.84 -2.50 -5.69
CA TYR A 119 -8.61 -2.18 -4.98
C TYR A 119 -7.58 -3.31 -5.00
N ASP A 120 -7.98 -4.58 -5.06
CA ASP A 120 -7.03 -5.70 -5.20
C ASP A 120 -6.23 -5.62 -6.51
N LEU A 121 -6.87 -5.16 -7.58
CA LEU A 121 -6.23 -4.86 -8.86
C LEU A 121 -5.43 -3.55 -8.81
N GLN A 122 -5.93 -2.55 -8.07
CA GLN A 122 -5.39 -1.19 -8.05
C GLN A 122 -4.18 -1.04 -7.13
N VAL A 123 -4.19 -1.58 -5.90
CA VAL A 123 -3.33 -1.23 -4.75
C VAL A 123 -1.88 -0.99 -5.15
N GLY A 124 -1.69 0.30 -5.42
CA GLY A 124 -0.50 1.03 -5.77
C GLY A 124 -0.83 2.47 -6.15
N PHE A 125 -1.82 3.02 -5.46
CA PHE A 125 -2.32 4.39 -5.47
C PHE A 125 -2.69 5.03 -6.81
N SER A 126 -3.75 5.82 -6.76
CA SER A 126 -4.17 6.78 -7.79
C SER A 126 -4.94 7.90 -7.10
N PHE A 127 -4.29 8.99 -6.73
CA PHE A 127 -5.01 10.24 -6.46
C PHE A 127 -5.21 10.98 -7.78
N LEU A 128 -6.49 11.10 -8.17
CA LEU A 128 -7.08 11.99 -9.18
C LEU A 128 -6.11 12.78 -10.07
N LEU A 129 -5.50 12.12 -11.07
CA LEU A 129 -5.15 12.75 -12.33
C LEU A 129 -5.64 11.87 -13.48
N ARG A 130 -6.80 12.26 -13.99
CA ARG A 130 -7.48 11.67 -15.15
C ARG A 130 -6.60 11.81 -16.41
N ALA A 131 -5.61 10.95 -16.58
CA ALA A 131 -4.87 10.83 -17.83
C ALA A 131 -5.68 9.94 -18.80
N ARG A 132 -6.28 10.57 -19.82
CA ARG A 132 -7.04 9.88 -20.88
C ARG A 132 -6.16 8.80 -21.58
N PRO A 133 -6.69 7.60 -21.88
CA PRO A 133 -5.90 6.56 -22.53
C PRO A 133 -5.76 6.80 -24.04
N ARG A 134 -4.56 6.54 -24.58
CA ARG A 134 -4.35 6.29 -26.01
C ARG A 134 -3.68 4.93 -26.23
N SER A 135 -4.40 4.11 -27.00
CA SER A 135 -3.93 3.00 -27.86
C SER A 135 -3.46 1.69 -27.20
N HIS A 136 -4.39 0.74 -27.19
CA HIS A 136 -4.27 -0.65 -27.68
C HIS A 136 -2.88 -1.30 -27.69
N SER A 137 -2.68 -2.26 -26.78
CA SER A 137 -1.87 -3.46 -27.02
C SER A 137 -2.34 -4.59 -26.11
N ARG A 138 -2.63 -5.75 -26.71
CA ARG A 138 -3.02 -6.98 -26.02
C ARG A 138 -1.86 -7.44 -25.13
N ALA A 139 -2.05 -7.49 -23.81
CA ALA A 139 -1.07 -8.00 -22.86
C ALA A 139 -1.72 -9.00 -21.89
N ARG A 140 -0.97 -10.05 -21.58
CA ARG A 140 -1.38 -11.27 -20.86
C ARG A 140 -1.71 -11.00 -19.39
N ASN A 141 -2.71 -11.72 -18.90
CA ASN A 141 -3.31 -11.73 -17.55
C ASN A 141 -2.33 -11.89 -16.37
N GLN A 142 -1.79 -10.81 -15.79
CA GLN A 142 -1.15 -10.85 -14.46
C GLN A 142 -1.02 -9.46 -13.80
N PHE A 143 -2.02 -8.80 -13.20
CA PHE A 143 -1.72 -7.49 -12.57
C PHE A 143 -2.44 -7.17 -11.24
N HIS A 144 -1.65 -7.19 -10.16
CA HIS A 144 -1.74 -6.34 -8.96
C HIS A 144 -0.78 -5.16 -9.17
N GLY A 145 -1.23 -4.10 -9.84
CA GLY A 145 -0.38 -3.57 -10.92
C GLY A 145 0.41 -2.29 -10.66
N ASN A 146 0.07 -1.44 -9.70
CA ASN A 146 0.82 -0.19 -9.54
C ASN A 146 1.95 -0.31 -8.50
N SER A 147 1.66 -0.96 -7.38
CA SER A 147 2.57 -1.38 -6.31
C SER A 147 2.20 -2.82 -5.96
N GLY A 148 3.09 -3.55 -5.27
CA GLY A 148 2.83 -4.97 -5.01
C GLY A 148 3.33 -5.90 -6.13
N PHE A 149 2.96 -7.18 -6.05
CA PHE A 149 3.66 -8.26 -6.74
C PHE A 149 3.46 -8.30 -8.26
N GLY A 150 2.43 -7.63 -8.78
CA GLY A 150 2.20 -7.49 -10.23
C GLY A 150 2.82 -6.24 -10.83
N SER A 151 3.38 -5.34 -10.01
CA SER A 151 3.98 -4.10 -10.49
C SER A 151 5.40 -4.36 -11.03
N PRO A 152 5.72 -3.94 -12.27
CA PRO A 152 7.07 -4.10 -12.84
C PRO A 152 8.12 -3.22 -12.15
N VAL A 153 7.68 -2.26 -11.32
CA VAL A 153 8.56 -1.33 -10.58
C VAL A 153 8.47 -1.53 -9.06
N GLY A 154 7.58 -2.41 -8.56
CA GLY A 154 7.32 -2.56 -7.13
C GLY A 154 8.55 -3.01 -6.33
N ALA A 155 9.25 -4.04 -6.81
CA ALA A 155 10.47 -4.53 -6.15
C ALA A 155 11.59 -3.46 -6.09
N ALA A 156 11.74 -2.66 -7.16
CA ALA A 156 12.74 -1.60 -7.22
C ALA A 156 12.41 -0.47 -6.24
N GLN A 157 11.13 -0.11 -6.11
CA GLN A 157 10.69 0.90 -5.15
C GLN A 157 10.84 0.42 -3.69
N GLY A 158 10.71 -0.88 -3.42
CA GLY A 158 10.90 -1.45 -2.08
C GLY A 158 12.34 -1.73 -1.69
N LEU A 159 13.30 -1.58 -2.63
CA LEU A 159 14.70 -1.94 -2.41
C LEU A 159 15.36 -1.09 -1.30
N GLY A 160 14.99 0.18 -1.19
CA GLY A 160 15.53 1.09 -0.16
C GLY A 160 15.26 0.57 1.26
N TYR A 161 13.99 0.30 1.57
CA TYR A 161 13.59 -0.27 2.86
C TYR A 161 14.22 -1.65 3.10
N LEU A 162 14.36 -2.48 2.06
CA LEU A 162 15.04 -3.77 2.18
C LEU A 162 16.52 -3.61 2.59
N GLN A 163 17.23 -2.67 1.99
CA GLN A 163 18.62 -2.38 2.33
C GLN A 163 18.76 -1.83 3.76
N GLU A 164 17.86 -0.93 4.18
CA GLU A 164 17.78 -0.46 5.57
C GLU A 164 17.52 -1.60 6.55
N LEU A 165 16.59 -2.51 6.23
CA LEU A 165 16.33 -3.69 7.05
C LEU A 165 17.56 -4.59 7.17
N VAL A 166 18.21 -4.91 6.05
CA VAL A 166 19.44 -5.73 6.05
C VAL A 166 20.55 -5.05 6.85
N SER A 167 20.68 -3.72 6.73
CA SER A 167 21.61 -2.91 7.51
C SER A 167 21.37 -3.04 9.02
N ARG A 168 20.11 -2.90 9.46
CA ARG A 168 19.69 -3.08 10.86
C ARG A 168 19.96 -4.50 11.37
N LEU A 169 19.67 -5.53 10.56
CA LEU A 169 19.87 -6.94 10.91
C LEU A 169 21.36 -7.32 11.03
N ASN A 170 22.21 -6.73 10.19
CA ASN A 170 23.65 -7.01 10.20
C ASN A 170 24.44 -6.07 11.11
N HIS A 171 23.81 -5.03 11.65
CA HIS A 171 24.45 -3.96 12.41
C HIS A 171 25.58 -3.26 11.62
N THR A 172 25.37 -3.04 10.32
CA THR A 172 26.35 -2.40 9.43
C THR A 172 25.72 -1.25 8.65
N LEU A 173 26.33 -0.07 8.66
CA LEU A 173 25.84 1.09 7.92
C LEU A 173 25.77 0.83 6.41
N ILE A 174 24.83 1.48 5.75
CA ILE A 174 24.65 1.43 4.31
C ILE A 174 25.81 2.20 3.65
N THR A 175 26.39 1.61 2.61
CA THR A 175 27.50 2.22 1.86
C THR A 175 27.21 2.37 0.37
N ASP A 176 26.16 1.71 -0.11
CA ASP A 176 25.66 1.82 -1.48
C ASP A 176 24.26 2.45 -1.46
N PHE A 177 24.17 3.69 -1.92
CA PHE A 177 22.96 4.51 -1.88
C PHE A 177 22.28 4.51 -3.27
N ASN A 178 21.80 3.35 -3.70
CA ASN A 178 21.29 3.14 -5.07
C ASN A 178 19.76 2.98 -5.16
N ALA A 179 19.04 3.08 -4.05
CA ALA A 179 17.63 2.69 -3.96
C ALA A 179 16.73 3.67 -3.17
N GLY A 180 16.83 4.97 -3.43
CA GLY A 180 15.98 5.97 -2.77
C GLY A 180 16.30 6.22 -1.28
N ILE A 181 17.45 5.73 -0.81
CA ILE A 181 18.00 5.89 0.55
C ILE A 181 18.72 7.23 0.66
N ASN A 182 18.62 7.91 1.80
CA ASN A 182 19.27 9.19 2.01
C ASN A 182 20.66 9.01 2.61
N ALA A 183 21.71 9.22 1.81
CA ALA A 183 23.09 9.04 2.26
C ALA A 183 23.51 9.85 3.49
N THR A 184 22.85 11.00 3.74
CA THR A 184 23.15 11.82 4.91
C THR A 184 22.54 11.24 6.18
N LEU A 185 21.32 10.72 6.08
CA LEU A 185 20.57 10.14 7.20
C LEU A 185 21.07 8.73 7.50
N ASP A 186 21.16 7.89 6.48
CA ASP A 186 21.45 6.45 6.60
C ASP A 186 22.96 6.15 6.66
N GLY A 187 23.79 7.16 6.36
CA GLY A 187 25.25 7.10 6.52
C GLY A 187 25.76 7.44 7.92
N SER A 188 24.87 7.74 8.87
CA SER A 188 25.22 8.21 10.21
C SER A 188 24.55 7.39 11.31
N ASN A 189 25.32 6.90 12.28
CA ASN A 189 24.79 6.18 13.44
C ASN A 189 23.91 7.05 14.38
N VAL A 190 23.88 8.37 14.19
CA VAL A 190 23.04 9.28 14.99
C VAL A 190 21.60 9.26 14.50
N THR A 191 21.41 9.31 13.19
CA THR A 191 20.10 9.34 12.53
C THR A 191 19.63 7.94 12.18
N PHE A 192 20.54 7.04 11.77
CA PHE A 192 20.27 5.63 11.51
C PHE A 192 21.02 4.71 12.49
N PRO A 193 20.59 4.65 13.77
CA PRO A 193 21.24 3.83 14.78
C PRO A 193 21.01 2.34 14.51
N LEU A 194 22.06 1.54 14.62
CA LEU A 194 22.00 0.11 14.25
C LEU A 194 21.83 -0.84 15.43
N ASN A 195 21.93 -0.34 16.67
CA ASN A 195 21.90 -1.16 17.89
C ASN A 195 20.66 -0.88 18.75
N GLN A 196 19.50 -0.73 18.12
CA GLN A 196 18.22 -0.66 18.83
C GLN A 196 17.56 -2.03 18.91
N SER A 197 16.83 -2.28 20.00
CA SER A 197 16.01 -3.50 20.14
C SER A 197 14.69 -3.42 19.38
N ILE A 198 14.20 -2.20 19.12
CA ILE A 198 12.93 -1.95 18.44
C ILE A 198 13.16 -0.82 17.43
N TYR A 199 12.65 -1.02 16.22
CA TYR A 199 12.55 -0.01 15.18
C TYR A 199 11.07 0.15 14.83
N ALA A 200 10.64 1.39 14.56
CA ALA A 200 9.27 1.67 14.15
C ALA A 200 9.29 2.73 13.05
N ASP A 201 8.90 2.34 11.85
CA ASP A 201 8.77 3.22 10.69
C ASP A 201 7.29 3.43 10.37
N ALA A 202 6.93 4.62 9.88
CA ALA A 202 5.60 4.90 9.33
C ALA A 202 5.77 5.31 7.87
N ALA A 203 5.00 4.68 6.99
CA ALA A 203 5.02 4.93 5.56
C ALA A 203 3.60 4.76 4.99
N HIS A 204 3.43 5.13 3.73
CA HIS A 204 2.19 4.90 2.99
C HIS A 204 2.05 3.42 2.62
N GLU A 205 0.82 2.97 2.39
CA GLU A 205 0.49 1.61 1.99
C GLU A 205 1.26 1.15 0.75
N VAL A 206 1.51 2.06 -0.21
CA VAL A 206 2.28 1.76 -1.43
C VAL A 206 3.73 1.41 -1.13
N ALA A 207 4.37 2.13 -0.20
CA ALA A 207 5.75 1.87 0.17
C ALA A 207 5.85 0.54 0.91
N ILE A 208 4.88 0.24 1.78
CA ILE A 208 4.84 -1.04 2.48
C ILE A 208 4.58 -2.19 1.49
N MET A 209 3.65 -2.05 0.55
CA MET A 209 3.43 -3.04 -0.51
C MET A 209 4.72 -3.30 -1.32
N ASN A 210 5.44 -2.24 -1.69
CA ASN A 210 6.70 -2.37 -2.41
C ASN A 210 7.77 -3.08 -1.55
N ALA A 211 7.84 -2.79 -0.26
CA ALA A 211 8.71 -3.50 0.68
C ALA A 211 8.37 -5.00 0.78
N LEU A 212 7.09 -5.36 0.86
CA LEU A 212 6.65 -6.77 0.89
C LEU A 212 7.07 -7.53 -0.39
N VAL A 213 7.07 -6.84 -1.54
CA VAL A 213 7.56 -7.39 -2.83
C VAL A 213 9.07 -7.56 -2.82
N ALA A 214 9.82 -6.54 -2.38
CA ALA A 214 11.28 -6.60 -2.29
C ALA A 214 11.73 -7.71 -1.32
N LEU A 215 10.98 -7.94 -0.24
CA LEU A 215 11.16 -9.05 0.70
C LEU A 215 10.73 -10.41 0.13
N ASN A 216 10.14 -10.43 -1.06
CA ASN A 216 9.67 -11.63 -1.76
C ASN A 216 8.67 -12.46 -0.93
N LEU A 217 7.74 -11.80 -0.22
CA LEU A 217 6.71 -12.46 0.61
C LEU A 217 5.53 -12.98 -0.24
N THR A 218 5.84 -13.86 -1.19
CA THR A 218 4.88 -14.37 -2.21
C THR A 218 3.73 -15.20 -1.63
N SER A 219 3.82 -15.63 -0.36
CA SER A 219 2.72 -16.26 0.35
C SER A 219 1.47 -15.37 0.47
N LEU A 220 1.61 -14.06 0.32
CA LEU A 220 0.51 -13.09 0.37
C LEU A 220 -0.35 -13.06 -0.90
N VAL A 221 0.17 -13.52 -2.04
CA VAL A 221 -0.52 -13.40 -3.35
C VAL A 221 -0.98 -14.74 -3.93
N GLY A 222 -0.55 -15.86 -3.34
CA GLY A 222 -0.94 -17.18 -3.81
C GLY A 222 -0.54 -17.44 -5.26
N SER A 223 -1.31 -18.28 -5.96
CA SER A 223 -1.00 -18.73 -7.32
C SER A 223 -1.83 -18.05 -8.41
N ALA A 224 -2.95 -17.39 -8.07
CA ALA A 224 -3.87 -16.81 -9.05
C ALA A 224 -4.16 -15.33 -8.73
N PRO A 225 -3.85 -14.41 -9.65
CA PRO A 225 -4.22 -13.00 -9.51
C PRO A 225 -5.74 -12.81 -9.71
N PRO A 226 -6.32 -11.69 -9.23
CA PRO A 226 -7.69 -11.31 -9.50
C PRO A 226 -7.91 -11.13 -11.00
N SER A 227 -9.10 -11.52 -11.46
CA SER A 227 -9.55 -11.29 -12.83
C SER A 227 -9.79 -9.79 -13.06
N ASN A 228 -9.47 -9.30 -14.25
CA ASN A 228 -9.79 -7.92 -14.67
C ASN A 228 -11.09 -7.85 -15.50
N GLU A 229 -11.79 -8.97 -15.66
CA GLU A 229 -13.02 -9.05 -16.47
C GLU A 229 -14.24 -9.43 -15.61
N THR A 230 -14.05 -10.24 -14.59
CA THR A 230 -15.13 -10.84 -13.79
C THR A 230 -14.79 -10.84 -12.31
N LEU A 231 -15.80 -10.81 -11.45
CA LEU A 231 -15.62 -11.06 -10.03
C LEU A 231 -15.00 -12.46 -9.85
N SER A 232 -13.99 -12.58 -9.00
CA SER A 232 -13.16 -13.79 -8.89
C SER A 232 -12.66 -14.03 -7.47
N SER A 233 -12.62 -15.30 -7.08
CA SER A 233 -11.92 -15.70 -5.86
C SER A 233 -10.41 -15.66 -6.09
N HIS A 234 -9.69 -14.99 -5.20
CA HIS A 234 -8.25 -14.81 -5.28
C HIS A 234 -7.63 -14.69 -3.88
N THR A 235 -6.30 -14.84 -3.77
CA THR A 235 -5.61 -14.96 -2.47
C THR A 235 -5.24 -13.61 -1.88
N PHE A 236 -4.75 -12.70 -2.71
CA PHE A 236 -4.44 -11.34 -2.26
C PHE A 236 -5.73 -10.59 -1.96
N VAL A 237 -5.79 -9.89 -0.83
CA VAL A 237 -6.94 -9.05 -0.46
C VAL A 237 -6.36 -7.80 0.18
N ALA A 238 -6.53 -6.65 -0.47
CA ALA A 238 -5.99 -5.36 -0.11
C ALA A 238 -6.36 -4.99 1.32
N SER A 239 -7.64 -5.12 1.69
CA SER A 239 -8.13 -4.84 3.04
C SER A 239 -7.53 -5.73 4.13
N LYS A 240 -6.91 -6.87 3.77
CA LYS A 240 -6.22 -7.78 4.71
C LYS A 240 -4.71 -7.59 4.78
N VAL A 241 -4.13 -6.91 3.78
CA VAL A 241 -2.66 -6.73 3.68
C VAL A 241 -2.26 -5.30 4.02
N VAL A 242 -3.02 -4.32 3.54
CA VAL A 242 -2.77 -2.89 3.77
C VAL A 242 -4.05 -2.12 4.18
N PRO A 243 -4.77 -2.53 5.23
CA PRO A 243 -5.85 -1.71 5.80
C PRO A 243 -5.31 -0.41 6.40
N PHE A 244 -6.23 0.50 6.77
CA PHE A 244 -5.88 1.62 7.63
C PHE A 244 -5.18 1.14 8.90
N ALA A 245 -4.05 1.79 9.23
CA ALA A 245 -3.20 1.43 10.37
C ALA A 245 -2.65 -0.01 10.35
N MET A 246 -2.45 -0.58 9.15
CA MET A 246 -1.76 -1.85 8.98
C MET A 246 -0.41 -1.89 9.74
N SER A 247 -0.01 -3.08 10.17
CA SER A 247 1.27 -3.31 10.85
C SER A 247 2.05 -4.48 10.23
N LEU A 248 3.27 -4.19 9.75
CA LEU A 248 4.26 -5.19 9.41
C LEU A 248 5.24 -5.33 10.57
N GLN A 249 5.27 -6.50 11.20
CA GLN A 249 6.21 -6.80 12.29
C GLN A 249 7.28 -7.77 11.80
N ILE A 250 8.54 -7.37 11.96
CA ILE A 250 9.70 -8.18 11.62
C ILE A 250 10.44 -8.49 12.92
N GLN A 251 10.47 -9.76 13.29
CA GLN A 251 10.97 -10.21 14.58
C GLN A 251 12.17 -11.11 14.39
N VAL A 252 13.28 -10.77 15.05
CA VAL A 252 14.43 -11.65 15.20
C VAL A 252 14.30 -12.38 16.53
N MET A 253 14.24 -13.70 16.49
CA MET A 253 14.06 -14.54 17.67
C MET A 253 15.17 -15.57 17.74
N GLU A 254 15.58 -15.94 18.95
CA GLU A 254 16.53 -17.02 19.17
C GLU A 254 15.82 -18.23 19.77
N CYS A 255 15.75 -19.32 19.01
CA CYS A 255 15.11 -20.57 19.38
C CYS A 255 16.16 -21.67 19.49
N GLN A 256 16.47 -22.10 20.72
CA GLN A 256 17.48 -23.16 20.98
C GLN A 256 17.30 -24.44 20.14
N PRO A 257 16.06 -24.93 19.88
CA PRO A 257 15.88 -26.13 19.07
C PRO A 257 16.07 -25.93 17.54
N SER A 258 16.16 -24.68 17.07
CA SER A 258 16.27 -24.36 15.64
C SER A 258 17.74 -24.30 15.18
N VAL A 259 18.00 -24.66 13.93
CA VAL A 259 19.32 -24.52 13.29
C VAL A 259 19.13 -23.75 11.98
N PRO A 260 19.61 -22.49 11.85
CA PRO A 260 20.28 -21.69 12.89
C PRO A 260 19.35 -21.31 14.05
N THR A 261 19.91 -20.97 15.22
CA THR A 261 19.10 -20.61 16.40
C THR A 261 18.39 -19.28 16.20
N LYS A 262 19.05 -18.31 15.56
CA LYS A 262 18.43 -17.05 15.14
C LYS A 262 17.52 -17.27 13.95
N GLN A 263 16.27 -16.84 14.08
CA GLN A 263 15.22 -16.96 13.09
C GLN A 263 14.55 -15.59 12.89
N ILE A 264 14.10 -15.31 11.67
CA ILE A 264 13.33 -14.11 11.33
C ILE A 264 11.90 -14.52 11.06
N ARG A 265 10.95 -13.82 11.68
CA ARG A 265 9.51 -13.98 11.45
C ARG A 265 8.91 -12.67 10.96
N PHE A 266 8.11 -12.76 9.90
CA PHE A 266 7.31 -11.66 9.37
C PHE A 266 5.85 -11.88 9.76
N ILE A 267 5.18 -10.83 10.23
CA ILE A 267 3.75 -10.83 10.56
C ILE A 267 3.12 -9.61 9.91
N VAL A 268 2.14 -9.83 9.03
CA VAL A 268 1.32 -8.78 8.41
C VAL A 268 -0.04 -8.79 9.10
N LYS A 269 -0.50 -7.63 9.58
CA LYS A 269 -1.77 -7.44 10.28
C LYS A 269 -2.46 -6.15 9.86
#